data_AF-A0A1Q3UUK1-F1
#
_entry.id   AF-A0A1Q3UUK1-F1
#
_cell.length_a   1.000
_cell.length_b   1.000
_cell.length_c   1.000
_cell.angle_alpha   90.00
_cell.angle_beta   90.00
_cell.angle_gamma   90.00
#
_symmetry.space_group_name_H-M   'P 1'
#
loop_
_entity.id
_entity.type
_entity.pdbx_description
1 polymer ?
#
loop_
_entity_poly.entity_id
_entity_poly.type
_entity_poly.pdbx_seq_one_letter_code
_entity_poly.pdbx_strand_id
1 'polypeptide(L)'
;ERLRKLSAAGDVKGLLFVLNEGIHGNIDGMGHERLYQKARFGTKRLIEDYVAEVVSALGKIAAARSIPRDEKRDFFRRAQHCYGRSALLLSGSGSFLYFHVGVVKALWDEGVLPTILAGSSGGSIVAAVVCTRKDAEVGAFLASDKLASADRDPEVRRLAPDEVAARLAELIPDLTFQEAYEVSGRHLNVSVAPAEKYQNGRLLNAITAPNVLIREAVLASCAVPGVFPPVMLMARDEAGKRVPYQPDRRWVDGSVTHDIPTKRLERLYGVNHHIVSQANPLALPFATDTRKQMAPIEAIQHASMATFKAWLNANMVIFQKPLELVPPLNSLANMARSLINQEYTGDINIIRPPKFWSPTKILSDLSQDDIDELIDTGMRTAWPKIEMVRTQTAISRALDAILARIDKGGDDGPGHRSAALKKPVR
;
A
#
# COMPACT_ATOMS: atom_id res chain seq x y z
N GLU A 1 24.83 17.51 -15.02
CA GLU A 1 25.79 18.65 -15.16
C GLU A 1 25.15 20.03 -15.15
N ARG A 2 24.10 20.31 -15.97
CA ARG A 2 23.39 21.61 -15.99
C ARG A 2 22.98 22.07 -14.58
N LEU A 3 22.33 21.18 -13.81
CA LEU A 3 21.95 21.47 -12.41
C LEU A 3 23.16 21.83 -11.55
N ARG A 4 24.25 21.03 -11.58
CA ARG A 4 25.48 21.31 -10.83
C ARG A 4 26.08 22.68 -11.13
N LYS A 5 26.12 23.10 -12.40
CA LYS A 5 26.65 24.42 -12.80
C LYS A 5 25.83 25.56 -12.19
N LEU A 6 24.50 25.50 -12.29
CA LEU A 6 23.59 26.50 -11.72
C LEU A 6 23.65 26.50 -10.18
N SER A 7 23.70 25.31 -9.60
CA SER A 7 23.81 25.04 -8.17
C SER A 7 25.10 25.61 -7.57
N ALA A 8 26.23 25.52 -8.28
CA ALA A 8 27.52 26.10 -7.91
C ALA A 8 27.57 27.62 -8.11
N ALA A 9 26.90 28.14 -9.13
CA ALA A 9 26.79 29.59 -9.39
C ALA A 9 25.83 30.31 -8.42
N GLY A 10 25.08 29.56 -7.58
CA GLY A 10 24.04 30.13 -6.72
C GLY A 10 22.82 30.66 -7.49
N ASP A 11 22.67 30.28 -8.76
CA ASP A 11 21.59 30.76 -9.63
C ASP A 11 20.29 29.99 -9.37
N VAL A 12 19.58 30.39 -8.31
CA VAL A 12 18.31 29.78 -7.93
C VAL A 12 17.22 30.00 -8.98
N LYS A 13 17.21 31.14 -9.68
CA LYS A 13 16.24 31.41 -10.75
C LYS A 13 16.48 30.50 -11.94
N GLY A 14 17.73 30.27 -12.30
CA GLY A 14 18.12 29.26 -13.28
C GLY A 14 17.71 27.85 -12.86
N LEU A 15 17.94 27.46 -11.60
CA LEU A 15 17.48 26.16 -11.08
C LEU A 15 15.95 26.00 -11.19
N LEU A 16 15.21 27.05 -10.82
CA LEU A 16 13.75 27.08 -10.93
C LEU A 16 13.30 26.95 -12.39
N PHE A 17 13.94 27.67 -13.31
CA PHE A 17 13.65 27.59 -14.75
C PHE A 17 13.86 26.16 -15.28
N VAL A 18 15.01 25.54 -14.98
CA VAL A 18 15.32 24.18 -15.46
C VAL A 18 14.38 23.13 -14.86
N LEU A 19 14.08 23.20 -13.56
CA LEU A 19 13.20 22.21 -12.94
C LEU A 19 11.72 22.41 -13.34
N ASN A 20 11.33 23.61 -13.79
CA ASN A 20 10.03 23.86 -14.40
C ASN A 20 9.85 23.19 -15.77
N GLU A 21 10.94 22.90 -16.50
CA GLU A 21 10.87 22.15 -17.78
C GLU A 21 10.38 20.70 -17.56
N GLY A 22 10.41 20.19 -16.32
CA GLY A 22 9.77 18.95 -15.90
C GLY A 22 10.70 18.03 -15.11
N ILE A 23 10.20 17.49 -13.99
CA ILE A 23 10.88 16.48 -13.18
C ILE A 23 10.24 15.13 -13.46
N HIS A 24 11.00 14.19 -14.03
CA HIS A 24 10.50 12.89 -14.46
C HIS A 24 11.06 11.77 -13.58
N GLY A 25 10.18 10.96 -12.97
CA GLY A 25 10.56 9.94 -12.00
C GLY A 25 11.31 8.73 -12.56
N ASN A 26 11.29 8.51 -13.88
CA ASN A 26 12.00 7.40 -14.52
C ASN A 26 12.69 7.84 -15.82
N ILE A 27 13.39 8.97 -15.78
CA ILE A 27 14.19 9.44 -16.92
C ILE A 27 15.22 8.36 -17.32
N ASP A 28 15.32 8.07 -18.61
CA ASP A 28 16.23 7.08 -19.20
C ASP A 28 16.21 5.69 -18.54
N GLY A 29 15.10 5.32 -17.90
CA GLY A 29 14.97 4.04 -17.21
C GLY A 29 15.78 3.94 -15.91
N MET A 30 16.07 5.05 -15.23
CA MET A 30 16.83 5.06 -13.98
C MET A 30 16.19 4.23 -12.83
N GLY A 31 14.89 4.01 -12.90
CA GLY A 31 14.13 3.17 -11.97
C GLY A 31 14.04 1.70 -12.40
N HIS A 32 14.73 1.28 -13.46
CA HIS A 32 14.54 -0.05 -14.02
C HIS A 32 15.14 -1.16 -13.14
N GLU A 33 14.34 -2.18 -12.79
CA GLU A 33 14.73 -3.27 -11.89
C GLU A 33 16.01 -4.02 -12.31
N ARG A 34 16.24 -4.18 -13.62
CA ARG A 34 17.48 -4.75 -14.20
C ARG A 34 18.76 -4.16 -13.61
N LEU A 35 18.77 -2.88 -13.24
CA LEU A 35 19.93 -2.21 -12.67
C LEU A 35 20.32 -2.80 -11.30
N TYR A 36 19.38 -3.45 -10.62
CA TYR A 36 19.51 -4.01 -9.27
C TYR A 36 19.70 -5.54 -9.27
N GLN A 37 19.72 -6.19 -10.45
CA GLN A 37 19.84 -7.64 -10.56
C GLN A 37 21.27 -8.17 -10.36
N LYS A 38 22.30 -7.43 -10.83
CA LYS A 38 23.71 -7.82 -10.69
C LYS A 38 24.33 -7.34 -9.38
N ALA A 39 24.09 -6.09 -9.03
CA ALA A 39 24.54 -5.48 -7.78
C ALA A 39 23.40 -4.67 -7.17
N ARG A 40 22.99 -5.08 -5.97
CA ARG A 40 21.83 -4.50 -5.27
C ARG A 40 22.12 -3.08 -4.79
N PHE A 41 23.37 -2.76 -4.46
CA PHE A 41 23.81 -1.46 -3.95
C PHE A 41 25.13 -0.98 -4.59
N GLY A 42 25.43 0.32 -4.51
CA GLY A 42 26.77 0.90 -4.73
C GLY A 42 27.24 1.04 -6.18
N THR A 43 26.45 0.58 -7.15
CA THR A 43 26.79 0.60 -8.57
C THR A 43 26.05 1.67 -9.37
N LYS A 44 24.97 2.26 -8.84
CA LYS A 44 24.12 3.22 -9.57
C LYS A 44 24.59 4.66 -9.33
N ARG A 45 25.92 4.89 -9.24
CA ARG A 45 26.51 6.17 -8.85
C ARG A 45 25.97 7.36 -9.65
N LEU A 46 25.83 7.22 -10.96
CA LEU A 46 25.29 8.29 -11.81
C LEU A 46 23.83 8.66 -11.46
N ILE A 47 23.02 7.65 -11.15
CA ILE A 47 21.61 7.82 -10.78
C ILE A 47 21.52 8.43 -9.39
N GLU A 48 22.27 7.87 -8.44
CA GLU A 48 22.37 8.36 -7.06
C GLU A 48 22.80 9.83 -7.03
N ASP A 49 23.85 10.18 -7.77
CA ASP A 49 24.35 11.54 -7.94
C ASP A 49 23.32 12.49 -8.56
N TYR A 50 22.60 12.03 -9.58
CA TYR A 50 21.58 12.82 -10.25
C TYR A 50 20.40 13.11 -9.31
N VAL A 51 19.88 12.08 -8.65
CA VAL A 51 18.78 12.19 -7.69
C VAL A 51 19.17 13.11 -6.53
N ALA A 52 20.39 12.96 -6.00
CA ALA A 52 20.92 13.82 -4.94
C ALA A 52 21.03 15.29 -5.39
N GLU A 53 21.48 15.54 -6.63
CA GLU A 53 21.55 16.90 -7.17
C GLU A 53 20.16 17.52 -7.34
N VAL A 54 19.16 16.76 -7.83
CA VAL A 54 17.77 17.23 -7.95
C VAL A 54 17.21 17.59 -6.57
N VAL A 55 17.34 16.70 -5.58
CA VAL A 55 16.88 16.95 -4.21
C VAL A 55 17.57 18.17 -3.60
N SER A 56 18.88 18.31 -3.80
CA SER A 56 19.66 19.48 -3.36
C SER A 56 19.16 20.77 -4.01
N ALA A 57 18.92 20.76 -5.33
CA ALA A 57 18.39 21.91 -6.06
C ALA A 57 16.99 22.32 -5.57
N LEU A 58 16.09 21.35 -5.33
CA LEU A 58 14.77 21.60 -4.73
C LEU A 58 14.91 22.24 -3.34
N GLY A 59 15.84 21.76 -2.52
CA GLY A 59 16.14 22.33 -1.21
C GLY A 59 16.63 23.79 -1.30
N LYS A 60 17.51 24.09 -2.26
CA LYS A 60 17.99 25.47 -2.52
C LYS A 60 16.86 26.41 -2.93
N ILE A 61 15.99 25.98 -3.85
CA ILE A 61 14.80 26.75 -4.26
C ILE A 61 13.88 27.00 -3.05
N ALA A 62 13.62 25.98 -2.23
CA ALA A 62 12.79 26.11 -1.04
C ALA A 62 13.37 27.13 -0.03
N ALA A 63 14.69 27.13 0.18
CA ALA A 63 15.36 28.02 1.12
C ALA A 63 15.56 29.46 0.60
N ALA A 64 15.51 29.69 -0.72
CA ALA A 64 15.89 30.96 -1.32
C ALA A 64 14.93 32.11 -0.99
N ARG A 65 15.43 33.19 -0.39
CA ARG A 65 14.62 34.38 -0.07
C ARG A 65 14.24 35.20 -1.31
N SER A 66 14.97 35.02 -2.41
CA SER A 66 14.78 35.73 -3.68
C SER A 66 13.54 35.30 -4.47
N ILE A 67 12.89 34.18 -4.08
CA ILE A 67 11.67 33.69 -4.70
C ILE A 67 10.51 33.90 -3.70
N PRO A 68 9.45 34.62 -4.08
CA PRO A 68 8.25 34.79 -3.27
C PRO A 68 7.63 33.45 -2.87
N ARG A 69 6.98 33.43 -1.69
CA ARG A 69 6.39 32.21 -1.15
C ARG A 69 5.30 31.60 -2.03
N ASP A 70 4.42 32.43 -2.60
CA ASP A 70 3.34 31.95 -3.48
C ASP A 70 3.89 31.32 -4.75
N GLU A 71 4.97 31.88 -5.32
CA GLU A 71 5.66 31.33 -6.49
C GLU A 71 6.31 29.97 -6.16
N LYS A 72 6.95 29.85 -4.99
CA LYS A 72 7.44 28.55 -4.50
C LYS A 72 6.30 27.54 -4.35
N ARG A 73 5.20 27.94 -3.71
CA ARG A 73 4.07 27.04 -3.47
C ARG A 73 3.48 26.54 -4.78
N ASP A 74 3.31 27.43 -5.77
CA ASP A 74 2.85 27.04 -7.11
C ASP A 74 3.81 26.05 -7.77
N PHE A 75 5.11 26.37 -7.79
CA PHE A 75 6.15 25.50 -8.35
C PHE A 75 6.13 24.10 -7.70
N PHE A 76 6.19 24.02 -6.37
CA PHE A 76 6.26 22.73 -5.68
C PHE A 76 4.97 21.93 -5.80
N ARG A 77 3.79 22.58 -5.83
CA ARG A 77 2.52 21.88 -6.09
C ARG A 77 2.47 21.29 -7.49
N ARG A 78 2.85 22.07 -8.51
CA ARG A 78 2.93 21.57 -9.89
C ARG A 78 3.97 20.47 -10.04
N ALA A 79 5.16 20.65 -9.47
CA ALA A 79 6.23 19.65 -9.49
C ALA A 79 5.81 18.34 -8.83
N GLN A 80 5.16 18.38 -7.65
CA GLN A 80 4.63 17.19 -6.98
C GLN A 80 3.54 16.52 -7.83
N HIS A 81 2.61 17.28 -8.38
CA HIS A 81 1.53 16.74 -9.21
C HIS A 81 2.05 16.06 -10.49
N CYS A 82 3.05 16.66 -11.15
CA CYS A 82 3.65 16.11 -12.36
C CYS A 82 4.56 14.90 -12.06
N TYR A 83 5.32 14.95 -10.96
CA TYR A 83 6.22 13.85 -10.57
C TYR A 83 5.43 12.65 -10.05
N GLY A 84 4.36 12.91 -9.29
CA GLY A 84 3.54 11.92 -8.61
C GLY A 84 4.10 11.49 -7.24
N ARG A 85 3.40 10.53 -6.63
CA ARG A 85 3.74 10.00 -5.30
C ARG A 85 3.90 8.48 -5.34
N SER A 86 4.58 7.97 -4.33
CA SER A 86 4.76 6.53 -4.12
C SER A 86 3.81 6.02 -3.05
N ALA A 87 3.26 4.83 -3.26
CA ALA A 87 2.44 4.14 -2.26
C ALA A 87 2.94 2.71 -1.98
N LEU A 88 2.76 2.26 -0.73
CA LEU A 88 2.95 0.86 -0.35
C LEU A 88 1.61 0.13 -0.40
N LEU A 89 1.56 -0.94 -1.20
CA LEU A 89 0.40 -1.82 -1.38
C LEU A 89 0.66 -3.13 -0.64
N LEU A 90 -0.18 -3.46 0.34
CA LEU A 90 -0.10 -4.70 1.12
C LEU A 90 -1.26 -5.62 0.73
N SER A 91 -0.95 -6.68 -0.01
CA SER A 91 -1.95 -7.64 -0.52
C SER A 91 -2.71 -8.39 0.58
N GLY A 92 -3.88 -8.94 0.25
CA GLY A 92 -4.58 -9.87 1.12
C GLY A 92 -3.77 -11.15 1.39
N SER A 93 -3.47 -11.40 2.67
CA SER A 93 -2.49 -12.41 3.07
C SER A 93 -2.94 -13.36 4.18
N GLY A 94 -4.11 -13.13 4.80
CA GLY A 94 -4.59 -13.95 5.92
C GLY A 94 -3.52 -14.11 7.00
N SER A 95 -3.23 -15.35 7.38
CA SER A 95 -2.18 -15.72 8.35
C SER A 95 -0.77 -15.29 7.94
N PHE A 96 -0.52 -14.98 6.66
CA PHE A 96 0.77 -14.49 6.17
C PHE A 96 0.99 -12.99 6.34
N LEU A 97 0.10 -12.29 7.07
CA LEU A 97 0.26 -10.87 7.37
C LEU A 97 1.62 -10.54 7.99
N TYR A 98 2.22 -11.47 8.74
CA TYR A 98 3.53 -11.32 9.38
C TYR A 98 4.68 -11.10 8.39
N PHE A 99 4.53 -11.57 7.15
CA PHE A 99 5.46 -11.20 6.08
C PHE A 99 5.43 -9.69 5.80
N HIS A 100 4.24 -9.08 5.75
CA HIS A 100 4.12 -7.63 5.56
C HIS A 100 4.71 -6.84 6.73
N VAL A 101 4.64 -7.38 7.94
CA VAL A 101 5.28 -6.78 9.13
C VAL A 101 6.77 -6.66 8.91
N GLY A 102 7.42 -7.75 8.47
CA GLY A 102 8.85 -7.73 8.14
C GLY A 102 9.20 -6.74 7.02
N VAL A 103 8.38 -6.67 5.97
CA VAL A 103 8.59 -5.72 4.87
C VAL A 103 8.46 -4.26 5.35
N VAL A 104 7.39 -3.96 6.08
CA VAL A 104 7.13 -2.62 6.64
C VAL A 104 8.22 -2.23 7.63
N LYS A 105 8.66 -3.17 8.48
CA LYS A 105 9.77 -2.97 9.41
C LYS A 105 11.07 -2.62 8.69
N ALA A 106 11.44 -3.37 7.66
CA ALA A 106 12.65 -3.08 6.89
C ALA A 106 12.58 -1.70 6.20
N LEU A 107 11.44 -1.33 5.63
CA LEU A 107 11.24 0.00 5.03
C LEU A 107 11.24 1.13 6.07
N TRP A 108 10.69 0.86 7.26
CA TRP A 108 10.62 1.80 8.38
C TRP A 108 12.01 2.06 8.97
N ASP A 109 12.75 1.01 9.29
CA ASP A 109 14.09 1.08 9.90
C ASP A 109 15.07 1.86 8.99
N GLU A 110 14.90 1.76 7.67
CA GLU A 110 15.71 2.46 6.66
C GLU A 110 15.18 3.87 6.32
N GLY A 111 14.07 4.28 6.93
CA GLY A 111 13.43 5.58 6.73
C GLY A 111 12.95 5.78 5.28
N VAL A 112 12.53 4.72 4.59
CA VAL A 112 12.05 4.75 3.19
C VAL A 112 10.59 4.34 3.04
N LEU A 113 9.87 4.09 4.15
CA LEU A 113 8.45 3.76 4.13
C LEU A 113 7.62 4.91 3.51
N PRO A 114 6.80 4.67 2.47
CA PRO A 114 5.90 5.68 1.92
C PRO A 114 4.85 6.15 2.94
N THR A 115 4.36 7.37 2.76
CA THR A 115 3.29 7.95 3.61
C THR A 115 1.89 7.52 3.18
N ILE A 116 1.74 6.96 1.97
CA ILE A 116 0.48 6.42 1.46
C ILE A 116 0.56 4.90 1.56
N LEU A 117 -0.27 4.33 2.44
CA LEU A 117 -0.36 2.89 2.65
C LEU A 117 -1.76 2.43 2.26
N ALA A 118 -1.82 1.35 1.49
CA ALA A 118 -3.07 0.70 1.15
C ALA A 118 -2.98 -0.79 1.41
N GLY A 119 -4.02 -1.33 2.02
CA GLY A 119 -4.07 -2.73 2.41
C GLY A 119 -5.44 -3.36 2.21
N SER A 120 -5.44 -4.67 2.00
CA SER A 120 -6.62 -5.52 2.01
C SER A 120 -6.41 -6.69 2.97
N SER A 121 -7.47 -7.13 3.64
CA SER A 121 -7.43 -8.28 4.55
C SER A 121 -6.27 -8.14 5.56
N GLY A 122 -5.40 -9.15 5.71
CA GLY A 122 -4.20 -9.07 6.55
C GLY A 122 -3.28 -7.86 6.29
N GLY A 123 -3.17 -7.39 5.04
CA GLY A 123 -2.41 -6.17 4.71
C GLY A 123 -3.05 -4.89 5.26
N SER A 124 -4.39 -4.85 5.39
CA SER A 124 -5.10 -3.71 5.98
C SER A 124 -4.82 -3.57 7.49
N ILE A 125 -4.62 -4.68 8.20
CA ILE A 125 -4.24 -4.69 9.62
C ILE A 125 -2.87 -4.03 9.79
N VAL A 126 -1.87 -4.45 9.01
CA VAL A 126 -0.50 -3.91 9.09
C VAL A 126 -0.48 -2.44 8.69
N ALA A 127 -1.19 -2.05 7.63
CA ALA A 127 -1.32 -0.65 7.24
C ALA A 127 -1.99 0.20 8.34
N ALA A 128 -3.08 -0.28 8.93
CA ALA A 128 -3.81 0.43 9.98
C ALA A 128 -2.95 0.61 11.24
N VAL A 129 -2.20 -0.41 11.63
CA VAL A 129 -1.26 -0.36 12.76
C VAL A 129 -0.28 0.81 12.61
N VAL A 130 0.30 0.97 11.43
CA VAL A 130 1.28 2.02 11.15
C VAL A 130 0.61 3.39 11.06
N CYS A 131 -0.54 3.49 10.39
CA CYS A 131 -1.22 4.77 10.16
C CYS A 131 -2.06 5.28 11.34
N THR A 132 -2.16 4.55 12.45
CA THR A 132 -2.92 4.98 13.65
C THR A 132 -2.03 5.42 14.80
N ARG A 133 -0.71 5.53 14.55
CA ARG A 133 0.30 5.81 15.58
C ARG A 133 1.19 6.98 15.18
N LYS A 134 1.87 7.55 16.16
CA LYS A 134 2.94 8.52 15.93
C LYS A 134 4.22 7.81 15.52
N ASP A 135 5.11 8.51 14.82
CA ASP A 135 6.39 7.94 14.35
C ASP A 135 7.22 7.33 15.49
N ALA A 136 7.26 7.97 16.65
CA ALA A 136 8.01 7.49 17.82
C ALA A 136 7.55 6.12 18.34
N GLU A 137 6.30 5.73 18.05
CA GLU A 137 5.69 4.50 18.59
C GLU A 137 5.76 3.34 17.59
N VAL A 138 5.89 3.62 16.29
CA VAL A 138 5.79 2.62 15.23
C VAL A 138 6.92 1.59 15.32
N GLY A 139 8.16 2.04 15.48
CA GLY A 139 9.33 1.14 15.55
C GLY A 139 9.23 0.16 16.73
N ALA A 140 8.86 0.66 17.91
CA ALA A 140 8.68 -0.16 19.10
C ALA A 140 7.52 -1.16 18.91
N PHE A 141 6.42 -0.75 18.27
CA PHE A 141 5.28 -1.62 18.04
C PHE A 141 5.57 -2.72 17.01
N LEU A 142 6.27 -2.40 15.91
CA LEU A 142 6.72 -3.38 14.92
C LEU A 142 7.74 -4.38 15.47
N ALA A 143 8.45 -4.02 16.54
CA ALA A 143 9.37 -4.90 17.26
C ALA A 143 8.72 -5.61 18.46
N SER A 144 7.44 -5.33 18.74
CA SER A 144 6.77 -5.88 19.92
C SER A 144 6.13 -7.23 19.63
N ASP A 145 6.17 -8.10 20.65
CA ASP A 145 5.49 -9.40 20.61
C ASP A 145 3.98 -9.26 20.49
N LYS A 146 3.39 -8.08 20.73
CA LYS A 146 1.94 -7.86 20.55
C LYS A 146 1.47 -8.11 19.13
N LEU A 147 2.35 -7.87 18.16
CA LEU A 147 2.06 -8.16 16.77
C LEU A 147 2.41 -9.59 16.39
N ALA A 148 3.21 -10.27 17.19
CA ALA A 148 3.70 -11.62 16.93
C ALA A 148 3.06 -12.68 17.84
N SER A 149 2.26 -12.29 18.83
CA SER A 149 1.76 -13.18 19.87
C SER A 149 0.64 -14.06 19.30
N ALA A 150 0.96 -15.34 19.16
CA ALA A 150 0.03 -16.40 18.83
C ALA A 150 -0.76 -16.90 20.05
N ASP A 151 -1.14 -16.04 20.99
CA ASP A 151 -1.95 -16.46 22.15
C ASP A 151 -3.34 -16.92 21.66
N ARG A 152 -3.41 -18.17 21.21
CA ARG A 152 -4.62 -18.83 20.77
C ARG A 152 -4.78 -20.11 21.57
N ASP A 153 -6.04 -20.38 21.91
CA ASP A 153 -6.44 -21.66 22.43
C ASP A 153 -6.51 -22.65 21.24
N PRO A 154 -5.62 -23.67 21.19
CA PRO A 154 -5.50 -24.56 20.04
C PRO A 154 -6.76 -25.41 19.75
N GLU A 155 -7.77 -25.39 20.64
CA GLU A 155 -9.04 -26.09 20.44
C GLU A 155 -10.05 -25.33 19.53
N VAL A 156 -9.86 -24.03 19.29
CA VAL A 156 -10.81 -23.21 18.52
C VAL A 156 -10.48 -23.21 17.03
N ARG A 157 -11.00 -24.20 16.30
CA ARG A 157 -10.80 -24.39 14.84
C ARG A 157 -11.33 -23.28 13.93
N ARG A 158 -12.16 -22.36 14.43
CA ARG A 158 -12.69 -21.20 13.70
C ARG A 158 -12.79 -20.04 14.67
N LEU A 159 -12.05 -18.96 14.41
CA LEU A 159 -12.22 -17.71 15.13
C LEU A 159 -13.69 -17.31 15.12
N ALA A 160 -14.28 -17.12 16.29
CA ALA A 160 -15.54 -16.41 16.36
C ALA A 160 -15.30 -14.98 15.82
N PRO A 161 -16.24 -14.38 15.06
CA PRO A 161 -16.10 -13.00 14.59
C PRO A 161 -15.76 -12.00 15.71
N ASP A 162 -16.24 -12.28 16.92
CA ASP A 162 -15.99 -11.48 18.12
C ASP A 162 -14.54 -11.56 18.61
N GLU A 163 -13.87 -12.69 18.44
CA GLU A 163 -12.45 -12.86 18.80
C GLU A 163 -11.54 -12.08 17.85
N VAL A 164 -11.87 -12.07 16.54
CA VAL A 164 -11.16 -11.24 15.55
C VAL A 164 -11.33 -9.76 15.90
N ALA A 165 -12.54 -9.34 16.24
CA ALA A 165 -12.81 -7.96 16.63
C ALA A 165 -12.05 -7.58 17.91
N ALA A 166 -11.98 -8.47 18.90
CA ALA A 166 -11.20 -8.25 20.12
C ALA A 166 -9.70 -8.10 19.83
N ARG A 167 -9.12 -8.98 19.00
CA ARG A 167 -7.72 -8.87 18.57
C ARG A 167 -7.44 -7.58 17.80
N LEU A 168 -8.34 -7.18 16.90
CA LEU A 168 -8.21 -5.89 16.21
C LEU A 168 -8.27 -4.71 17.18
N ALA A 169 -9.07 -4.81 18.25
CA ALA A 169 -9.16 -3.78 19.27
C ALA A 169 -7.87 -3.65 20.11
N GLU A 170 -7.11 -4.72 20.30
CA GLU A 170 -5.79 -4.69 20.93
C GLU A 170 -4.72 -4.06 20.01
N LEU A 171 -4.79 -4.32 18.70
CA LEU A 171 -3.80 -3.88 17.73
C LEU A 171 -4.03 -2.47 17.19
N ILE A 172 -5.28 -2.04 17.06
CA ILE A 172 -5.66 -0.80 16.37
C ILE A 172 -6.43 0.09 17.36
N PRO A 173 -6.00 1.33 17.62
CA PRO A 173 -6.78 2.29 18.41
C PRO A 173 -8.18 2.57 17.82
N ASP A 174 -9.15 2.96 18.65
CA ASP A 174 -10.52 3.30 18.20
C ASP A 174 -10.56 4.70 17.54
N LEU A 175 -9.99 4.80 16.35
CA LEU A 175 -9.90 6.04 15.58
C LEU A 175 -10.71 5.96 14.28
N THR A 176 -11.18 7.11 13.84
CA THR A 176 -11.66 7.32 12.48
C THR A 176 -10.50 7.49 11.49
N PHE A 177 -10.78 7.41 10.19
CA PHE A 177 -9.75 7.66 9.17
C PHE A 177 -9.18 9.09 9.23
N GLN A 178 -10.02 10.08 9.54
CA GLN A 178 -9.58 11.46 9.71
C GLN A 178 -8.66 11.62 10.93
N GLU A 179 -9.10 11.12 12.08
CA GLU A 179 -8.31 11.16 13.34
C GLU A 179 -6.96 10.44 13.17
N ALA A 180 -6.93 9.29 12.50
CA ALA A 180 -5.69 8.56 12.25
C ALA A 180 -4.72 9.33 11.35
N TYR A 181 -5.23 10.06 10.35
CA TYR A 181 -4.40 10.94 9.51
C TYR A 181 -3.83 12.11 10.33
N GLU A 182 -4.60 12.69 11.24
CA GLU A 182 -4.13 13.77 12.12
C GLU A 182 -3.06 13.30 13.11
N VAL A 183 -3.18 12.08 13.63
CA VAL A 183 -2.20 11.46 14.53
C VAL A 183 -0.91 11.10 13.81
N SER A 184 -1.01 10.46 12.65
CA SER A 184 0.13 9.80 12.00
C SER A 184 0.73 10.57 10.83
N GLY A 185 -0.01 11.51 10.23
CA GLY A 185 0.33 12.17 8.97
C GLY A 185 0.36 11.21 7.76
N ARG A 186 -0.09 9.96 7.91
CA ARG A 186 -0.03 8.92 6.87
C ARG A 186 -1.43 8.62 6.32
N HIS A 187 -1.53 8.44 5.02
CA HIS A 187 -2.77 8.18 4.33
C HIS A 187 -3.08 6.68 4.35
N LEU A 188 -3.92 6.25 5.30
CA LEU A 188 -4.45 4.89 5.36
C LEU A 188 -5.53 4.68 4.30
N ASN A 189 -5.43 3.58 3.55
CA ASN A 189 -6.43 3.16 2.59
C ASN A 189 -6.80 1.69 2.79
N VAL A 190 -8.07 1.41 3.05
CA VAL A 190 -8.58 0.05 3.29
C VAL A 190 -9.55 -0.33 2.17
N SER A 191 -9.29 -1.46 1.52
CA SER A 191 -10.15 -2.00 0.46
C SER A 191 -11.27 -2.85 1.06
N VAL A 192 -12.52 -2.60 0.65
CA VAL A 192 -13.70 -3.38 1.04
C VAL A 192 -14.58 -3.67 -0.17
N ALA A 193 -15.23 -4.83 -0.20
CA ALA A 193 -16.21 -5.18 -1.22
C ALA A 193 -17.63 -5.16 -0.63
N PRO A 194 -18.66 -4.74 -1.37
CA PRO A 194 -20.03 -4.87 -0.93
C PRO A 194 -20.44 -6.35 -0.89
N ALA A 195 -21.27 -6.73 0.08
CA ALA A 195 -21.84 -8.08 0.14
C ALA A 195 -22.84 -8.36 -1.01
N GLU A 196 -23.38 -7.29 -1.61
CA GLU A 196 -24.35 -7.33 -2.72
C GLU A 196 -23.66 -7.49 -4.09
N LYS A 197 -24.24 -8.30 -4.98
CA LYS A 197 -23.61 -8.77 -6.23
C LYS A 197 -23.37 -7.72 -7.33
N TYR A 198 -24.02 -6.56 -7.29
CA TYR A 198 -24.01 -5.57 -8.41
C TYR A 198 -23.29 -4.27 -8.09
N GLN A 199 -22.45 -4.25 -7.06
CA GLN A 199 -21.75 -3.05 -6.64
C GLN A 199 -20.23 -3.23 -6.67
N ASN A 200 -19.53 -2.13 -6.94
CA ASN A 200 -18.08 -2.10 -6.97
C ASN A 200 -17.50 -1.93 -5.57
N GLY A 201 -16.32 -2.49 -5.33
CA GLY A 201 -15.54 -2.28 -4.10
C GLY A 201 -15.33 -0.80 -3.77
N ARG A 202 -15.03 -0.51 -2.50
CA ARG A 202 -14.68 0.83 -2.02
C ARG A 202 -13.28 0.86 -1.43
N LEU A 203 -12.64 2.02 -1.57
CA LEU A 203 -11.40 2.35 -0.90
C LEU A 203 -11.73 3.37 0.18
N LEU A 204 -11.70 2.95 1.43
CA LEU A 204 -12.00 3.76 2.60
C LEU A 204 -10.72 4.46 3.06
N ASN A 205 -10.79 5.78 3.24
CA ASN A 205 -9.70 6.62 3.71
C ASN A 205 -10.22 7.96 4.23
N ALA A 206 -9.31 8.84 4.67
CA ALA A 206 -9.67 10.16 5.22
C ALA A 206 -10.40 11.07 4.21
N ILE A 207 -10.25 10.85 2.89
CA ILE A 207 -10.91 11.64 1.86
C ILE A 207 -12.31 11.09 1.56
N THR A 208 -12.44 9.77 1.41
CA THR A 208 -13.68 9.12 0.95
C THR A 208 -14.63 8.73 2.08
N ALA A 209 -14.09 8.54 3.29
CA ALA A 209 -14.81 8.04 4.46
C ALA A 209 -14.18 8.57 5.78
N PRO A 210 -14.05 9.90 5.96
CA PRO A 210 -13.33 10.50 7.09
C PRO A 210 -13.80 10.01 8.46
N ASN A 211 -15.12 9.89 8.62
CA ASN A 211 -15.76 9.60 9.90
C ASN A 211 -15.87 8.09 10.21
N VAL A 212 -15.50 7.22 9.27
CA VAL A 212 -15.62 5.76 9.46
C VAL A 212 -14.53 5.28 10.41
N LEU A 213 -14.91 4.42 11.36
CA LEU A 213 -14.01 3.80 12.32
C LEU A 213 -13.15 2.74 11.64
N ILE A 214 -11.84 2.79 11.92
CA ILE A 214 -10.85 1.95 11.24
C ILE A 214 -11.00 0.49 11.63
N ARG A 215 -11.35 0.19 12.89
CA ARG A 215 -11.56 -1.18 13.37
C ARG A 215 -12.60 -1.93 12.54
N GLU A 216 -13.75 -1.30 12.28
CA GLU A 216 -14.80 -1.89 11.44
C GLU A 216 -14.42 -1.97 9.97
N ALA A 217 -13.69 -0.97 9.46
CA ALA A 217 -13.20 -1.01 8.09
C ALA A 217 -12.22 -2.18 7.87
N VAL A 218 -11.30 -2.40 8.81
CA VAL A 218 -10.35 -3.51 8.79
C VAL A 218 -11.07 -4.83 9.01
N LEU A 219 -11.99 -4.92 9.97
CA LEU A 219 -12.81 -6.12 10.19
C LEU A 219 -13.60 -6.50 8.93
N ALA A 220 -14.21 -5.52 8.26
CA ALA A 220 -14.88 -5.72 6.97
C ALA A 220 -13.90 -6.18 5.89
N SER A 221 -12.70 -5.59 5.82
CA SER A 221 -11.66 -5.98 4.87
C SER A 221 -11.13 -7.40 5.12
N CYS A 222 -11.23 -7.92 6.34
CA CYS A 222 -10.89 -9.29 6.70
C CYS A 222 -12.08 -10.27 6.64
N ALA A 223 -13.29 -9.78 6.38
CA ALA A 223 -14.50 -10.60 6.39
C ALA A 223 -14.64 -11.41 5.09
N VAL A 224 -13.90 -12.50 4.99
CA VAL A 224 -13.91 -13.40 3.83
C VAL A 224 -15.30 -14.05 3.68
N PRO A 225 -15.99 -13.90 2.53
CA PRO A 225 -17.31 -14.50 2.32
C PRO A 225 -17.30 -16.03 2.54
N GLY A 226 -18.26 -16.51 3.33
CA GLY A 226 -18.39 -17.93 3.67
C GLY A 226 -17.54 -18.38 4.87
N VAL A 227 -16.56 -17.57 5.30
CA VAL A 227 -15.77 -17.80 6.52
C VAL A 227 -16.24 -16.88 7.66
N PHE A 228 -16.40 -15.59 7.36
CA PHE A 228 -16.83 -14.57 8.32
C PHE A 228 -18.11 -13.87 7.83
N PRO A 229 -18.98 -13.41 8.76
CA PRO A 229 -20.19 -12.69 8.38
C PRO A 229 -19.84 -11.32 7.79
N PRO A 230 -20.65 -10.81 6.83
CA PRO A 230 -20.52 -9.43 6.35
C PRO A 230 -20.64 -8.40 7.48
N VAL A 231 -19.81 -7.37 7.44
CA VAL A 231 -19.65 -6.39 8.51
C VAL A 231 -20.38 -5.09 8.17
N MET A 232 -21.07 -4.51 9.15
CA MET A 232 -21.60 -3.15 9.06
C MET A 232 -20.50 -2.17 9.46
N LEU A 233 -20.25 -1.16 8.63
CA LEU A 233 -19.32 -0.10 9.00
C LEU A 233 -19.96 0.78 10.09
N MET A 234 -19.11 1.30 10.97
CA MET A 234 -19.50 2.26 11.99
C MET A 234 -18.75 3.57 11.75
N ALA A 235 -19.38 4.69 12.08
CA ALA A 235 -18.80 6.02 11.99
C ALA A 235 -18.95 6.75 13.33
N ARG A 236 -18.14 7.79 13.51
CA ARG A 236 -18.27 8.73 14.62
C ARG A 236 -19.07 9.94 14.13
N ASP A 237 -20.13 10.30 14.85
CA ASP A 237 -20.90 11.51 14.58
C ASP A 237 -20.24 12.76 15.20
N GLU A 238 -20.82 13.94 14.98
CA GLU A 238 -20.33 15.21 15.52
C GLU A 238 -20.32 15.25 17.06
N ALA A 239 -21.18 14.46 17.71
CA ALA A 239 -21.22 14.32 19.17
C ALA A 239 -20.19 13.31 19.69
N GLY A 240 -19.35 12.74 18.82
CA GLY A 240 -18.36 11.73 19.18
C GLY A 240 -18.93 10.32 19.36
N LYS A 241 -20.23 10.12 19.11
CA LYS A 241 -20.93 8.86 19.32
C LYS A 241 -20.74 7.93 18.12
N ARG A 242 -20.61 6.64 18.41
CA ARG A 242 -20.57 5.57 17.42
C ARG A 242 -21.96 5.33 16.83
N VAL A 243 -22.10 5.50 15.51
CA VAL A 243 -23.34 5.33 14.74
C VAL A 243 -23.13 4.43 13.51
N PRO A 244 -24.17 3.72 13.03
CA PRO A 244 -24.06 2.93 11.80
C PRO A 244 -23.73 3.78 10.58
N TYR A 245 -22.74 3.35 9.79
CA TYR A 245 -22.41 3.98 8.51
C TYR A 245 -23.09 3.21 7.36
N GLN A 246 -24.10 3.83 6.76
CA GLN A 246 -24.94 3.21 5.72
C GLN A 246 -25.57 1.89 6.22
N PRO A 247 -26.56 1.97 7.14
CA PRO A 247 -27.06 0.81 7.89
C PRO A 247 -27.59 -0.33 7.02
N ASP A 248 -28.12 0.00 5.84
CA ASP A 248 -28.65 -0.96 4.86
C ASP A 248 -27.56 -1.76 4.13
N ARG A 249 -26.28 -1.43 4.35
CA ARG A 249 -25.15 -2.01 3.64
C ARG A 249 -24.28 -2.86 4.54
N ARG A 250 -23.71 -3.90 3.93
CA ARG A 250 -22.72 -4.77 4.54
C ARG A 250 -21.53 -4.94 3.61
N TRP A 251 -20.37 -5.10 4.22
CA TRP A 251 -19.09 -5.14 3.54
C TRP A 251 -18.36 -6.45 3.87
N VAL A 252 -17.59 -6.93 2.90
CA VAL A 252 -16.79 -8.14 2.94
C VAL A 252 -15.39 -7.83 2.41
N ASP A 253 -14.52 -8.84 2.47
CA ASP A 253 -13.12 -8.73 2.06
C ASP A 253 -12.98 -8.15 0.65
N GLY A 254 -12.16 -7.10 0.53
CA GLY A 254 -11.92 -6.35 -0.72
C GLY A 254 -11.31 -7.22 -1.83
N SER A 255 -10.61 -8.29 -1.46
CA SER A 255 -9.99 -9.23 -2.40
C SER A 255 -10.99 -10.00 -3.28
N VAL A 256 -12.29 -9.98 -2.97
CA VAL A 256 -13.34 -10.72 -3.68
C VAL A 256 -13.74 -10.08 -5.00
N THR A 257 -13.68 -8.75 -5.10
CA THR A 257 -14.15 -8.02 -6.28
C THR A 257 -12.99 -7.58 -7.17
N HIS A 258 -12.10 -6.73 -6.68
CA HIS A 258 -10.84 -6.31 -7.31
C HIS A 258 -9.95 -5.76 -6.21
N ASP A 259 -8.77 -6.35 -5.98
CA ASP A 259 -7.96 -5.98 -4.83
C ASP A 259 -7.15 -4.68 -5.05
N ILE A 260 -7.00 -3.87 -3.99
CA ILE A 260 -6.55 -2.46 -3.90
C ILE A 260 -6.60 -1.65 -5.23
N PRO A 261 -7.62 -0.78 -5.43
CA PRO A 261 -7.78 -0.05 -6.68
C PRO A 261 -6.70 1.04 -6.89
N THR A 262 -5.60 0.69 -7.58
CA THR A 262 -4.51 1.61 -7.97
C THR A 262 -5.03 2.87 -8.66
N LYS A 263 -5.98 2.72 -9.59
CA LYS A 263 -6.66 3.85 -10.25
C LYS A 263 -7.34 4.82 -9.28
N ARG A 264 -7.77 4.36 -8.09
CA ARG A 264 -8.33 5.26 -7.08
C ARG A 264 -7.24 5.95 -6.28
N LEU A 265 -6.13 5.27 -5.98
CA LEU A 265 -4.97 5.89 -5.35
C LEU A 265 -4.35 6.96 -6.26
N GLU A 266 -4.24 6.68 -7.56
CA GLU A 266 -3.88 7.65 -8.61
C GLU A 266 -4.76 8.90 -8.53
N ARG A 267 -6.08 8.72 -8.52
CA ARG A 267 -7.04 9.85 -8.49
C ARG A 267 -7.03 10.63 -7.19
N LEU A 268 -6.90 9.96 -6.05
CA LEU A 268 -7.01 10.60 -4.73
C LEU A 268 -5.72 11.28 -4.30
N TYR A 269 -4.57 10.70 -4.64
CA TYR A 269 -3.28 11.13 -4.10
C TYR A 269 -2.22 11.40 -5.18
N GLY A 270 -2.54 11.25 -6.47
CA GLY A 270 -1.53 11.39 -7.54
C GLY A 270 -0.46 10.30 -7.48
N VAL A 271 -0.80 9.12 -6.94
CA VAL A 271 0.14 7.99 -6.88
C VAL A 271 0.37 7.45 -8.27
N ASN A 272 1.62 7.33 -8.70
CA ASN A 272 1.99 6.72 -9.98
C ASN A 272 3.15 5.71 -9.83
N HIS A 273 3.65 5.53 -8.61
CA HIS A 273 4.72 4.62 -8.27
C HIS A 273 4.27 3.68 -7.15
N HIS A 274 4.40 2.38 -7.37
CA HIS A 274 3.80 1.36 -6.54
C HIS A 274 4.86 0.39 -6.00
N ILE A 275 4.96 0.34 -4.67
CA ILE A 275 5.74 -0.68 -3.96
C ILE A 275 4.75 -1.74 -3.48
N VAL A 276 4.86 -2.96 -3.97
CA VAL A 276 3.93 -4.04 -3.66
C VAL A 276 4.59 -5.05 -2.74
N SER A 277 3.96 -5.32 -1.61
CA SER A 277 4.28 -6.47 -0.76
C SER A 277 3.24 -7.55 -0.99
N GLN A 278 3.69 -8.71 -1.49
CA GLN A 278 2.83 -9.83 -1.84
C GLN A 278 3.20 -11.06 -1.00
N ALA A 279 2.34 -11.42 -0.05
CA ALA A 279 2.61 -12.53 0.87
C ALA A 279 2.00 -13.86 0.42
N ASN A 280 0.99 -13.82 -0.48
CA ASN A 280 0.31 -15.01 -0.94
C ASN A 280 1.06 -15.69 -2.09
N PRO A 281 1.55 -16.94 -1.91
CA PRO A 281 2.26 -17.65 -2.96
C PRO A 281 1.36 -18.15 -4.10
N LEU A 282 0.03 -18.18 -3.94
CA LEU A 282 -0.88 -18.62 -5.02
C LEU A 282 -1.02 -17.58 -6.15
N ALA A 283 -0.59 -16.35 -5.91
CA ALA A 283 -0.44 -15.32 -6.94
C ALA A 283 0.94 -15.36 -7.63
N LEU A 284 1.80 -16.35 -7.31
CA LEU A 284 3.09 -16.56 -8.00
C LEU A 284 3.01 -16.76 -9.52
N PRO A 285 1.96 -17.34 -10.13
CA PRO A 285 1.97 -17.52 -11.58
C PRO A 285 1.89 -16.21 -12.37
N PHE A 286 1.68 -15.06 -11.70
CA PHE A 286 1.41 -13.75 -12.32
C PHE A 286 2.32 -12.61 -11.85
N ALA A 287 2.99 -12.75 -10.70
CA ALA A 287 4.02 -11.81 -10.27
C ALA A 287 5.35 -12.11 -10.99
N THR A 288 5.32 -12.07 -12.32
CA THR A 288 6.53 -12.23 -13.10
C THR A 288 7.20 -10.86 -13.19
N ASP A 289 8.44 -10.82 -12.70
CA ASP A 289 9.43 -9.79 -12.99
C ASP A 289 9.58 -9.77 -14.53
N THR A 290 8.69 -9.02 -15.19
CA THR A 290 8.43 -9.02 -16.65
C THR A 290 9.61 -8.53 -17.47
N ARG A 291 10.77 -8.36 -16.82
CA ARG A 291 11.93 -7.69 -17.39
C ARG A 291 13.23 -8.43 -17.12
N LYS A 292 13.22 -9.74 -16.85
CA LYS A 292 14.42 -10.59 -17.02
C LYS A 292 14.65 -10.93 -18.51
N GLN A 293 15.90 -10.98 -18.97
CA GLN A 293 16.23 -11.78 -20.15
C GLN A 293 16.04 -13.25 -19.75
N MET A 294 15.03 -13.91 -20.32
CA MET A 294 14.64 -15.26 -19.91
C MET A 294 15.77 -16.25 -20.16
N ALA A 295 16.18 -16.97 -19.12
CA ALA A 295 16.90 -18.22 -19.32
C ALA A 295 15.96 -19.24 -20.01
N PRO A 296 16.45 -20.13 -20.90
CA PRO A 296 15.60 -21.07 -21.65
C PRO A 296 14.68 -21.93 -20.77
N ILE A 297 15.12 -22.25 -19.55
CA ILE A 297 14.37 -23.03 -18.56
C ILE A 297 13.19 -22.23 -17.98
N GLU A 298 13.36 -20.92 -17.75
CA GLU A 298 12.29 -20.04 -17.26
C GLU A 298 11.21 -19.83 -18.34
N ALA A 299 11.58 -19.75 -19.62
CA ALA A 299 10.62 -19.64 -20.72
C ALA A 299 9.70 -20.87 -20.86
N ILE A 300 10.23 -22.08 -20.64
CA ILE A 300 9.45 -23.33 -20.63
C ILE A 300 8.51 -23.40 -19.42
N GLN A 301 8.98 -22.94 -18.25
CA GLN A 301 8.13 -22.80 -17.05
C GLN A 301 6.99 -21.80 -17.29
N HIS A 302 7.26 -20.66 -17.92
CA HIS A 302 6.23 -19.68 -18.29
C HIS A 302 5.19 -20.24 -19.27
N ALA A 303 5.62 -20.96 -20.32
CA ALA A 303 4.72 -21.54 -21.31
C ALA A 303 3.84 -22.67 -20.73
N SER A 304 4.43 -23.54 -19.91
CA SER A 304 3.68 -24.57 -19.19
C SER A 304 2.68 -23.98 -18.19
N MET A 305 3.04 -22.88 -17.51
CA MET A 305 2.16 -22.18 -16.56
C MET A 305 0.98 -21.47 -17.26
N ALA A 306 1.22 -20.81 -18.40
CA ALA A 306 0.16 -20.18 -19.20
C ALA A 306 -0.82 -21.22 -19.73
N THR A 307 -0.29 -22.38 -20.15
CA THR A 307 -1.09 -23.52 -20.61
C THR A 307 -1.89 -24.13 -19.45
N PHE A 308 -1.30 -24.27 -18.27
CA PHE A 308 -1.99 -24.71 -17.06
C PHE A 308 -3.11 -23.74 -16.64
N LYS A 309 -2.90 -22.42 -16.74
CA LYS A 309 -3.95 -21.42 -16.50
C LYS A 309 -5.11 -21.57 -17.49
N ALA A 310 -4.80 -21.73 -18.78
CA ALA A 310 -5.81 -21.95 -19.80
C ALA A 310 -6.60 -23.25 -19.55
N TRP A 311 -5.91 -24.32 -19.15
CA TRP A 311 -6.52 -25.60 -18.80
C TRP A 311 -7.36 -25.52 -17.52
N LEU A 312 -6.87 -24.89 -16.45
CA LEU A 312 -7.64 -24.70 -15.21
C LEU A 312 -8.88 -23.85 -15.45
N ASN A 313 -8.75 -22.72 -16.16
CA ASN A 313 -9.89 -21.87 -16.50
C ASN A 313 -10.92 -22.63 -17.35
N ALA A 314 -10.47 -23.42 -18.33
CA ALA A 314 -11.34 -24.25 -19.16
C ALA A 314 -12.03 -25.37 -18.34
N ASN A 315 -11.29 -26.08 -17.48
CA ASN A 315 -11.84 -27.14 -16.64
C ASN A 315 -12.81 -26.58 -15.60
N MET A 316 -12.53 -25.43 -14.98
CA MET A 316 -13.45 -24.81 -14.02
C MET A 316 -14.74 -24.28 -14.65
N VAL A 317 -14.71 -23.79 -15.89
CA VAL A 317 -15.95 -23.45 -16.64
C VAL A 317 -16.81 -24.71 -16.87
N ILE A 318 -16.17 -25.86 -17.11
CA ILE A 318 -16.84 -27.15 -17.23
C ILE A 318 -17.46 -27.60 -15.88
N PHE A 319 -16.81 -27.29 -14.75
CA PHE A 319 -17.28 -27.61 -13.39
C PHE A 319 -18.19 -26.54 -12.74
N GLN A 320 -18.54 -25.43 -13.42
CA GLN A 320 -19.41 -24.38 -12.86
C GLN A 320 -20.82 -24.88 -12.51
N LYS A 321 -21.45 -25.66 -13.40
CA LYS A 321 -22.82 -26.16 -13.20
C LYS A 321 -23.00 -27.08 -11.97
N PRO A 322 -22.09 -28.03 -11.68
CA PRO A 322 -22.20 -28.84 -10.47
C PRO A 322 -21.87 -28.07 -9.17
N LEU A 323 -21.03 -27.04 -9.19
CA LEU A 323 -20.67 -26.25 -7.99
C LEU A 323 -21.73 -25.23 -7.56
N GLU A 324 -22.62 -24.78 -8.45
CA GLU A 324 -23.73 -23.87 -8.12
C GLU A 324 -24.76 -24.49 -7.16
N LEU A 325 -24.77 -25.82 -7.03
CA LEU A 325 -25.66 -26.57 -6.15
C LEU A 325 -25.24 -26.55 -4.68
N VAL A 326 -24.01 -26.12 -4.35
CA VAL A 326 -23.49 -26.07 -2.96
C VAL A 326 -22.92 -24.68 -2.65
N PRO A 327 -23.70 -23.78 -1.98
CA PRO A 327 -23.33 -22.38 -1.74
C PRO A 327 -21.94 -22.11 -1.13
N PRO A 328 -21.44 -22.85 -0.12
CA PRO A 328 -20.12 -22.59 0.45
C PRO A 328 -18.97 -22.88 -0.52
N LEU A 329 -19.10 -23.91 -1.37
CA LEU A 329 -18.10 -24.28 -2.38
C LEU A 329 -18.00 -23.24 -3.51
N ASN A 330 -19.13 -22.63 -3.89
CA ASN A 330 -19.16 -21.55 -4.89
C ASN A 330 -18.45 -20.28 -4.38
N SER A 331 -18.60 -19.95 -3.09
CA SER A 331 -17.86 -18.83 -2.48
C SER A 331 -16.35 -19.07 -2.45
N LEU A 332 -15.94 -20.30 -2.11
CA LEU A 332 -14.53 -20.71 -2.08
C LEU A 332 -13.90 -20.75 -3.48
N ALA A 333 -14.65 -21.20 -4.48
CA ALA A 333 -14.22 -21.20 -5.88
C ALA A 333 -14.07 -19.79 -6.45
N ASN A 334 -14.97 -18.87 -6.11
CA ASN A 334 -14.83 -17.46 -6.48
C ASN A 334 -13.67 -16.76 -5.77
N MET A 335 -13.43 -17.10 -4.50
CA MET A 335 -12.25 -16.66 -3.76
C MET A 335 -10.96 -17.18 -4.41
N ALA A 336 -10.86 -18.48 -4.68
CA ALA A 336 -9.71 -19.08 -5.36
C ALA A 336 -9.48 -18.43 -6.73
N ARG A 337 -10.53 -18.20 -7.52
CA ARG A 337 -10.45 -17.51 -8.82
C ARG A 337 -9.97 -16.06 -8.68
N SER A 338 -10.42 -15.33 -7.65
CA SER A 338 -9.98 -13.96 -7.41
C SER A 338 -8.52 -13.89 -6.97
N LEU A 339 -8.12 -14.78 -6.05
CA LEU A 339 -6.75 -14.92 -5.56
C LEU A 339 -5.78 -15.36 -6.66
N ILE A 340 -6.21 -16.25 -7.56
CA ILE A 340 -5.40 -16.74 -8.68
C ILE A 340 -5.25 -15.65 -9.75
N ASN A 341 -6.28 -14.86 -10.07
CA ASN A 341 -6.16 -13.79 -11.08
C ASN A 341 -5.55 -12.48 -10.54
N GLN A 342 -4.88 -12.50 -9.40
CA GLN A 342 -4.21 -11.33 -8.84
C GLN A 342 -3.00 -10.93 -9.70
N GLU A 343 -3.20 -9.97 -10.60
CA GLU A 343 -2.14 -9.30 -11.35
C GLU A 343 -1.61 -8.11 -10.52
N TYR A 344 -0.79 -8.39 -9.52
CA TYR A 344 -0.01 -7.37 -8.84
C TYR A 344 1.37 -7.25 -9.49
N THR A 345 1.52 -6.28 -10.38
CA THR A 345 2.84 -5.81 -10.82
C THR A 345 2.95 -4.32 -10.45
N GLY A 346 3.76 -4.04 -9.44
CA GLY A 346 4.19 -2.68 -9.10
C GLY A 346 5.56 -2.37 -9.72
N ASP A 347 6.02 -1.14 -9.53
CA ASP A 347 7.37 -0.71 -9.89
C ASP A 347 8.43 -1.43 -9.07
N ILE A 348 8.11 -1.75 -7.81
CA ILE A 348 8.96 -2.52 -6.90
C ILE A 348 8.13 -3.63 -6.27
N ASN A 349 8.47 -4.89 -6.55
CA ASN A 349 7.76 -6.05 -6.03
C ASN A 349 8.59 -6.75 -4.95
N ILE A 350 8.01 -6.89 -3.76
CA ILE A 350 8.56 -7.60 -2.60
C ILE A 350 7.67 -8.81 -2.34
N ILE A 351 8.04 -9.92 -2.98
CA ILE A 351 7.20 -11.12 -3.07
C ILE A 351 7.77 -12.20 -2.16
N ARG A 352 6.92 -12.79 -1.33
CA ARG A 352 7.32 -13.91 -0.48
C ARG A 352 7.77 -15.10 -1.34
N PRO A 353 8.94 -15.70 -1.07
CA PRO A 353 9.38 -16.91 -1.77
C PRO A 353 8.39 -18.07 -1.54
N PRO A 354 8.19 -18.94 -2.55
CA PRO A 354 7.28 -20.08 -2.41
C PRO A 354 7.85 -21.08 -1.40
N LYS A 355 7.12 -21.29 -0.31
CA LYS A 355 7.40 -22.36 0.66
C LYS A 355 6.18 -23.27 0.70
N PHE A 356 6.38 -24.58 0.57
CA PHE A 356 5.30 -25.55 0.65
C PHE A 356 4.84 -25.67 2.10
N TRP A 357 3.78 -24.94 2.45
CA TRP A 357 3.04 -25.13 3.69
C TRP A 357 1.79 -25.93 3.36
N SER A 358 1.44 -26.91 4.21
CA SER A 358 0.19 -27.64 4.03
C SER A 358 -0.99 -26.65 4.14
N PRO A 359 -2.06 -26.79 3.34
CA PRO A 359 -3.24 -25.93 3.44
C PRO A 359 -3.85 -25.91 4.86
N THR A 360 -3.72 -27.01 5.59
CA THR A 360 -4.10 -27.12 7.00
C THR A 360 -3.25 -26.23 7.91
N LYS A 361 -1.93 -26.12 7.67
CA LYS A 361 -1.02 -25.24 8.42
C LYS A 361 -1.26 -23.76 8.14
N ILE A 362 -1.73 -23.42 6.94
CA ILE A 362 -2.09 -22.03 6.56
C ILE A 362 -3.38 -21.59 7.25
N LEU A 363 -4.31 -22.53 7.46
CA LEU A 363 -5.60 -22.32 8.10
C LEU A 363 -5.57 -22.54 9.62
N SER A 364 -4.50 -23.13 10.18
CA SER A 364 -4.28 -23.32 11.62
C SER A 364 -3.49 -22.19 12.24
N ASP A 365 -3.32 -22.25 13.56
CA ASP A 365 -2.50 -21.32 14.31
C ASP A 365 -1.04 -21.47 13.90
N LEU A 366 -0.39 -20.32 13.67
CA LEU A 366 1.03 -20.24 13.41
C LEU A 366 1.76 -20.27 14.76
N SER A 367 2.77 -21.12 14.88
CA SER A 367 3.64 -21.07 16.06
C SER A 367 4.42 -19.75 16.09
N GLN A 368 4.92 -19.37 17.27
CA GLN A 368 5.78 -18.20 17.39
C GLN A 368 6.97 -18.28 16.42
N ASP A 369 7.60 -19.46 16.30
CA ASP A 369 8.69 -19.69 15.35
C ASP A 369 8.29 -19.44 13.88
N ASP A 370 7.08 -19.86 13.49
CA ASP A 370 6.55 -19.62 12.14
C ASP A 370 6.30 -18.13 11.89
N ILE A 371 5.87 -17.39 12.91
CA ILE A 371 5.65 -15.94 12.85
C ILE A 371 6.99 -15.22 12.71
N ASP A 372 7.97 -15.56 13.55
CA ASP A 372 9.31 -14.97 13.50
C ASP A 372 9.99 -15.27 12.16
N GLU A 373 9.82 -16.49 11.63
CA GLU A 373 10.30 -16.85 10.29
C GLU A 373 9.65 -15.98 9.20
N LEU A 374 8.33 -15.74 9.28
CA LEU A 374 7.63 -14.91 8.29
C LEU A 374 8.10 -13.46 8.34
N ILE A 375 8.33 -12.91 9.54
CA ILE A 375 8.86 -11.55 9.73
C ILE A 375 10.28 -11.46 9.17
N ASP A 376 11.18 -12.38 9.54
CA ASP A 376 12.56 -12.43 9.04
C ASP A 376 12.59 -12.60 7.52
N THR A 377 11.74 -13.46 6.97
CA THR A 377 11.58 -13.62 5.51
C THR A 377 11.14 -12.31 4.86
N GLY A 378 10.20 -11.58 5.46
CA GLY A 378 9.74 -10.27 5.00
C GLY A 378 10.88 -9.26 4.94
N MET A 379 11.66 -9.17 6.01
CA MET A 379 12.82 -8.28 6.10
C MET A 379 13.88 -8.63 5.05
N ARG A 380 14.27 -9.90 4.97
CA ARG A 380 15.26 -10.41 4.01
C ARG A 380 14.86 -10.20 2.55
N THR A 381 13.58 -10.28 2.25
CA THR A 381 13.05 -10.03 0.91
C THR A 381 13.04 -8.53 0.58
N ALA A 382 12.81 -7.68 1.57
CA ALA A 382 12.80 -6.23 1.40
C ALA A 382 14.22 -5.63 1.28
N TRP A 383 15.22 -6.12 2.03
CA TRP A 383 16.58 -5.55 2.05
C TRP A 383 17.21 -5.35 0.65
N PRO A 384 17.17 -6.33 -0.28
CA PRO A 384 17.66 -6.14 -1.64
C PRO A 384 17.01 -5.00 -2.43
N LYS A 385 15.81 -4.58 -2.02
CA LYS A 385 15.00 -3.55 -2.70
C LYS A 385 15.09 -2.18 -2.02
N ILE A 386 15.64 -2.07 -0.81
CA ILE A 386 15.70 -0.81 -0.05
C ILE A 386 16.34 0.31 -0.86
N GLU A 387 17.45 0.05 -1.51
CA GLU A 387 18.20 1.07 -2.26
C GLU A 387 17.48 1.50 -3.55
N MET A 388 16.72 0.56 -4.14
CA MET A 388 15.81 0.85 -5.23
C MET A 388 14.67 1.76 -4.76
N VAL A 389 14.06 1.46 -3.61
CA VAL A 389 13.03 2.32 -2.98
C VAL A 389 13.61 3.68 -2.63
N ARG A 390 14.78 3.75 -1.98
CA ARG A 390 15.43 4.99 -1.55
C ARG A 390 15.65 5.92 -2.73
N THR A 391 16.24 5.41 -3.80
CA THR A 391 16.57 6.19 -5.00
C THR A 391 15.30 6.66 -5.72
N GLN A 392 14.33 5.78 -5.93
CA GLN A 392 13.12 6.10 -6.71
C GLN A 392 12.14 7.02 -5.97
N THR A 393 12.14 6.98 -4.63
CA THR A 393 11.23 7.80 -3.80
C THR A 393 11.86 9.10 -3.29
N ALA A 394 13.18 9.29 -3.43
CA ALA A 394 13.87 10.44 -2.84
C ALA A 394 13.31 11.80 -3.29
N ILE A 395 13.02 11.95 -4.60
CA ILE A 395 12.49 13.21 -5.15
C ILE A 395 11.06 13.45 -4.68
N SER A 396 10.15 12.46 -4.75
CA SER A 396 8.76 12.61 -4.29
C SER A 396 8.71 12.94 -2.80
N ARG A 397 9.52 12.27 -1.99
CA ARG A 397 9.64 12.56 -0.55
C ARG A 397 10.17 13.96 -0.27
N ALA A 398 11.14 14.44 -1.05
CA ALA A 398 11.65 15.81 -0.93
C ALA A 398 10.58 16.84 -1.28
N LEU A 399 9.83 16.63 -2.36
CA LEU A 399 8.71 17.48 -2.78
C LEU A 399 7.63 17.52 -1.69
N ASP A 400 7.20 16.36 -1.17
CA ASP A 400 6.23 16.24 -0.08
C ASP A 400 6.69 17.00 1.17
N ALA A 401 7.94 16.79 1.60
CA ALA A 401 8.49 17.43 2.79
C ALA A 401 8.61 18.95 2.65
N ILE A 402 9.04 19.43 1.47
CA ILE A 402 9.13 20.86 1.18
C ILE A 402 7.74 21.49 1.16
N LEU A 403 6.79 20.88 0.46
CA LEU A 403 5.45 21.42 0.34
C LEU A 403 4.74 21.45 1.71
N ALA A 404 4.88 20.39 2.51
CA ALA A 404 4.34 20.37 3.88
C ALA A 404 4.91 21.48 4.77
N ARG A 405 6.19 21.84 4.62
CA ARG A 405 6.80 22.97 5.35
C ARG A 405 6.29 24.32 4.84
N ILE A 406 6.17 24.46 3.51
CA ILE A 406 5.63 25.68 2.88
C ILE A 406 4.17 25.88 3.26
N ASP A 407 3.37 24.83 3.40
CA ASP A 407 1.97 24.95 3.79
C ASP A 407 1.86 25.17 5.33
N LYS A 408 2.59 24.44 6.17
CA LYS A 408 2.60 24.67 7.64
C LYS A 408 3.06 26.06 8.07
N GLY A 409 3.97 26.70 7.32
CA GLY A 409 4.45 28.05 7.65
C GLY A 409 3.40 29.15 7.46
N GLY A 410 2.17 28.81 7.05
CA GLY A 410 1.08 29.74 6.78
C GLY A 410 -0.20 28.96 6.96
N ASP A 411 -0.62 28.92 8.22
CA ASP A 411 -1.92 28.52 8.74
C ASP A 411 -2.98 28.17 7.68
N ASP A 412 -2.88 26.98 7.10
CA ASP A 412 -3.94 26.34 6.31
C ASP A 412 -3.81 24.82 6.49
N GLY A 413 -4.56 24.30 7.47
CA GLY A 413 -4.95 22.89 7.53
C GLY A 413 -5.78 22.47 6.31
N PRO A 414 -6.07 21.17 6.15
CA PRO A 414 -6.13 20.53 4.85
C PRO A 414 -7.45 20.80 4.11
N GLY A 415 -7.32 21.15 2.83
CA GLY A 415 -8.31 20.80 1.82
C GLY A 415 -9.36 21.85 1.50
N HIS A 416 -9.40 22.21 0.22
CA HIS A 416 -10.48 22.95 -0.45
C HIS A 416 -10.70 24.39 0.04
N ARG A 417 -10.23 25.33 -0.79
CA ARG A 417 -10.76 26.70 -0.83
C ARG A 417 -12.28 26.63 -1.10
N SER A 418 -13.08 26.65 -0.04
CA SER A 418 -14.55 26.84 -0.07
C SER A 418 -14.96 28.28 -0.43
N ALA A 419 -14.04 29.12 -0.93
CA ALA A 419 -14.34 30.50 -1.31
C ALA A 419 -15.02 30.64 -2.69
N ALA A 420 -15.12 29.57 -3.49
CA ALA A 420 -15.68 29.62 -4.85
C ALA A 420 -17.17 29.23 -4.97
N LEU A 421 -17.86 28.88 -3.87
CA LEU A 421 -19.29 28.50 -3.88
C LEU A 421 -20.19 29.48 -3.13
N LYS A 422 -19.84 30.78 -3.11
CA LYS A 422 -20.70 31.86 -2.60
C LYS A 422 -21.60 32.52 -3.66
N LYS A 423 -21.78 31.91 -4.82
CA LYS A 423 -22.84 32.33 -5.76
C LYS A 423 -23.76 31.15 -6.07
N PRO A 424 -25.02 31.18 -5.62
CA PRO A 424 -26.00 30.21 -6.10
C PRO A 424 -26.13 30.41 -7.61
N VAL A 425 -25.87 29.36 -8.36
CA VAL A 425 -26.27 29.27 -9.77
C VAL A 425 -27.79 29.24 -9.74
N ARG A 426 -28.41 30.28 -10.31
CA ARG A 426 -29.84 30.34 -10.59
C ARG A 426 -30.17 29.49 -11.81
#